data_AF-A0A3C1KGW0-F1
#
_entry.id   AF-A0A3C1KGW0-F1
#
_cell.length_a   1.000
_cell.length_b   1.000
_cell.length_c   1.000
_cell.angle_alpha   90.00
_cell.angle_beta   90.00
_cell.angle_gamma   90.00
#
_symmetry.space_group_name_H-M   'P 1'
#
loop_
_entity.id
_entity.type
_entity.pdbx_description
1 polymer ?
#
loop_
_entity_poly.entity_id
_entity_poly.type
_entity_poly.pdbx_seq_one_letter_code
_entity_poly.pdbx_strand_id
1 'polypeptide(L)' 'HPLVTHKLTVLRDQRTPSPIFRQLTSELVTLLAYEATRNVRVKDIEISTPVTTTTGVAISDPRPLVVPILRAG' A
#
# COMPACT_ATOMS: atom_id res chain seq x y z
N HIS A 1 -2.22 -9.97 9.82
CA HIS A 1 -2.27 -10.96 8.72
C HIS A 1 -1.10 -11.93 8.85
N PRO A 2 -1.30 -13.27 8.78
CA PRO A 2 -0.24 -14.26 8.97
C PRO A 2 1.01 -14.05 8.09
N LEU A 3 0.83 -13.66 6.81
CA LEU A 3 1.95 -13.33 5.91
C LEU A 3 2.80 -12.13 6.39
N VAL A 4 2.16 -11.09 6.95
CA VAL A 4 2.89 -9.93 7.50
C VAL A 4 3.68 -10.35 8.72
N THR A 5 3.08 -11.16 9.60
CA THR A 5 3.76 -11.69 10.79
C THR A 5 4.98 -12.52 10.41
N HIS A 6 4.87 -13.40 9.42
CA HIS A 6 6.00 -14.19 8.92
C HIS A 6 7.13 -13.30 8.36
N LYS A 7 6.79 -12.32 7.50
CA LYS A 7 7.79 -11.39 6.93
C LYS A 7 8.48 -10.55 8.02
N LEU A 8 7.75 -10.13 9.04
CA LEU A 8 8.31 -9.43 10.20
C LEU A 8 9.29 -10.31 10.99
N THR A 9 9.02 -11.60 11.13
CA THR A 9 9.97 -12.54 11.78
C THR A 9 11.28 -12.59 11.00
N VAL A 10 11.22 -12.74 9.68
CA VAL A 10 12.45 -12.77 8.84
C VAL A 10 13.16 -11.41 8.88
N LEU A 11 12.43 -10.30 8.79
CA LEU A 11 13.01 -8.95 8.84
C LEU A 11 13.72 -8.66 10.18
N ARG A 12 13.25 -9.24 11.28
CA ARG A 12 13.84 -9.10 12.63
C ARG A 12 14.99 -10.06 12.91
N ASP A 13 15.18 -11.12 12.12
CA ASP A 13 16.31 -12.04 12.30
C ASP A 13 17.63 -11.35 11.90
N GLN A 14 18.59 -11.31 12.84
CA GLN A 14 19.90 -10.70 12.63
C GLN A 14 20.70 -11.36 11.50
N ARG A 15 20.39 -12.61 11.17
CA ARG A 15 21.05 -13.37 10.09
C ARG A 15 20.50 -13.02 8.71
N THR A 16 19.44 -12.21 8.61
CA THR A 16 18.82 -11.86 7.34
C THR A 16 19.77 -10.99 6.50
N PRO A 17 20.15 -11.44 5.29
CA PRO A 17 21.00 -10.67 4.39
C PRO A 17 20.36 -9.34 3.99
N SER A 18 21.17 -8.29 3.84
CA SER A 18 20.69 -6.95 3.45
C SER A 18 19.82 -6.92 2.18
N PRO A 19 20.10 -7.70 1.11
CA PRO A 19 19.23 -7.74 -0.06
C PRO A 19 17.81 -8.25 0.27
N ILE A 20 17.71 -9.30 1.09
CA ILE A 20 16.43 -9.88 1.52
C ILE A 20 15.70 -8.90 2.44
N PHE A 21 16.40 -8.23 3.34
CA PHE A 21 15.83 -7.20 4.20
C PHE A 21 15.17 -6.07 3.39
N ARG A 22 15.86 -5.52 2.39
CA ARG A 22 15.32 -4.46 1.53
C ARG A 22 14.10 -4.92 0.73
N GLN A 23 14.17 -6.14 0.19
CA GLN A 23 13.03 -6.73 -0.54
C GLN A 23 11.80 -6.86 0.37
N LEU A 24 11.96 -7.47 1.55
CA LEU A 24 10.86 -7.67 2.51
C LEU A 24 10.29 -6.34 3.02
N THR A 25 11.15 -5.34 3.24
CA THR A 25 10.72 -3.99 3.64
C THR A 25 9.84 -3.37 2.55
N SER A 26 10.26 -3.44 1.28
CA SER A 26 9.49 -2.93 0.15
C SER A 26 8.10 -3.59 0.06
N GLU A 27 8.06 -4.92 0.17
CA GLU A 27 6.80 -5.68 0.14
C GLU A 27 5.87 -5.30 1.31
N LEU A 28 6.43 -5.13 2.52
CA LEU A 28 5.65 -4.72 3.69
C LEU A 28 5.13 -3.29 3.55
N VAL A 29 5.90 -2.37 2.97
CA VAL A 29 5.46 -0.99 2.72
C VAL A 29 4.23 -0.96 1.82
N THR A 30 4.20 -1.78 0.76
CA THR A 30 3.01 -1.88 -0.11
C THR A 30 1.77 -2.35 0.65
N LEU A 31 1.91 -3.39 1.49
CA LEU A 31 0.79 -3.90 2.31
C LEU A 31 0.31 -2.86 3.33
N LEU A 32 1.24 -2.14 3.96
CA LEU A 32 0.92 -1.07 4.89
C LEU A 32 0.24 0.10 4.18
N ALA A 33 0.67 0.47 2.97
CA ALA A 33 0.05 1.53 2.18
C ALA A 33 -1.39 1.17 1.80
N TYR A 34 -1.65 -0.10 1.46
CA TYR A 34 -3.01 -0.58 1.20
C TYR A 34 -3.91 -0.41 2.43
N GLU A 35 -3.47 -0.89 3.60
CA GLU A 35 -4.24 -0.75 4.84
C GLU A 35 -4.39 0.72 5.28
N ALA A 36 -3.34 1.52 5.13
CA ALA A 36 -3.36 2.94 5.47
C ALA A 36 -4.33 3.75 4.60
N THR A 37 -4.55 3.33 3.35
CA THR A 37 -5.46 3.98 2.41
C THR A 37 -6.90 3.47 2.49
N ARG A 38 -7.20 2.53 3.39
CA ARG A 38 -8.53 1.90 3.54
C ARG A 38 -9.69 2.89 3.71
N ASN A 39 -9.43 4.03 4.34
CA ASN A 39 -10.44 5.06 4.63
C ASN A 39 -10.19 6.36 3.85
N VAL A 40 -9.46 6.30 2.73
CA VAL A 40 -9.27 7.48 1.87
C VAL A 40 -10.61 7.97 1.34
N ARG A 41 -10.80 9.29 1.33
CA ARG A 41 -12.02 9.93 0.81
C ARG A 41 -12.19 9.60 -0.67
N VAL A 42 -13.40 9.21 -1.02
CA VAL A 42 -13.80 8.90 -2.39
C VAL A 42 -15.06 9.67 -2.79
N LYS A 43 -15.27 9.81 -4.09
CA LYS A 43 -16.46 10.39 -4.70
C LYS A 43 -16.99 9.46 -5.79
N ASP A 44 -18.31 9.43 -5.92
CA ASP A 44 -18.96 8.73 -7.02
C ASP A 44 -18.73 9.49 -8.33
N ILE A 45 -18.49 8.74 -9.40
CA ILE A 45 -18.34 9.28 -10.75
C ILE A 45 -19.15 8.43 -11.73
N GLU A 46 -19.78 9.08 -12.70
CA GLU A 46 -20.42 8.37 -13.80
C GLU A 46 -19.35 7.97 -14.84
N ILE A 47 -19.37 6.70 -15.26
CA ILE A 47 -18.45 6.17 -16.27
C ILE A 47 -19.22 5.42 -17.35
N SER A 48 -18.73 5.48 -18.59
CA SER A 48 -19.21 4.65 -19.70
C SER A 48 -18.31 3.43 -19.86
N THR A 49 -18.90 2.24 -19.76
CA THR A 49 -18.22 0.99 -20.10
C THR A 49 -18.61 0.57 -21.52
N PRO A 50 -17.90 -0.38 -22.16
CA PRO A 50 -18.29 -0.88 -23.48
C PRO A 50 -19.71 -1.47 -23.57
N VAL A 51 -20.34 -1.77 -22.43
CA VAL A 51 -21.68 -2.39 -22.37
C VAL A 51 -22.75 -1.40 -21.89
N THR A 52 -22.45 -0.53 -20.92
CA THR A 52 -23.42 0.42 -20.34
C THR A 52 -22.75 1.53 -19.52
N THR A 53 -23.49 2.60 -19.24
CA THR A 53 -23.14 3.58 -18.20
C THR A 53 -23.37 3.01 -16.81
N THR A 54 -22.46 3.31 -15.86
CA THR A 54 -22.56 2.91 -14.46
C THR A 54 -21.85 3.91 -13.53
N THR A 55 -22.09 3.78 -12.22
CA THR A 55 -21.40 4.57 -11.18
C THR A 55 -20.12 3.86 -10.74
N GLY A 56 -18.98 4.53 -10.92
CA GLY A 56 -17.69 4.14 -10.38
C GLY A 56 -17.27 5.00 -9.19
N VAL A 57 -16.11 4.70 -8.61
CA VAL A 57 -15.57 5.40 -7.44
C VAL A 57 -14.20 5.97 -7.79
N ALA A 58 -13.97 7.25 -7.48
CA ALA A 58 -12.69 7.93 -7.65
C ALA A 58 -12.19 8.50 -6.31
N ILE A 59 -10.86 8.58 -6.14
CA ILE A 59 -10.25 9.26 -4.98
C ILE A 59 -10.63 10.75 -5.00
N SER A 60 -11.10 11.26 -3.86
CA SER A 60 -11.47 12.67 -3.71
C SER A 60 -10.25 13.58 -3.63
N ASP A 61 -10.46 14.85 -3.97
CA ASP A 61 -9.49 15.92 -3.79
C ASP A 61 -9.57 16.53 -2.37
N PRO A 62 -8.46 17.03 -1.80
CA PRO A 62 -7.08 16.77 -2.24
C PRO A 62 -6.70 15.29 -2.06
N ARG A 63 -5.87 14.80 -2.98
CA ARG A 63 -5.31 13.45 -2.94
C ARG A 63 -4.40 13.27 -1.71
N PRO A 64 -4.30 12.06 -1.15
CA PRO A 64 -3.37 11.77 -0.06
C PRO A 64 -1.93 12.11 -0.46
N LEU A 65 -1.21 12.79 0.43
CA LEU A 65 0.22 13.08 0.26
C LEU A 65 1.04 12.06 1.07
N VAL A 66 1.92 11.34 0.39
CA VAL A 66 2.88 10.42 1.03
C VAL A 66 4.20 11.16 1.21
N VAL A 67 4.64 11.30 2.46
CA VAL A 67 5.93 11.93 2.79
C VAL A 67 6.89 10.85 3.31
N PRO A 68 7.91 10.45 2.52
CA PRO A 68 8.90 9.51 3.00
C PRO A 68 9.80 10.19 4.04
N ILE A 69 9.94 9.57 5.21
CA ILE A 69 10.97 9.97 6.19
C ILE A 69 12.25 9.26 5.77
N LEU A 70 13.16 10.00 5.13
CA LEU A 70 14.46 9.47 4.74
C LEU A 70 15.29 9.24 6.00
N ARG A 71 15.47 7.95 6.34
CA ARG A 71 16.51 7.38 7.20
C ARG A 71 16.27 5.86 7.21
N ALA A 72 17.24 5.11 6.68
CA ALA A 72 17.19 3.69 6.30
C ALA A 72 16.69 3.41 4.86
N GLY A 73 17.51 3.82 3.88
CA GLY A 73 17.75 3.02 2.67
C GLY A 73 18.99 2.14 2.86
#